data_AF-J2YTP7-F1
#
_entry.id   AF-J2YTP7-F1
#
_cell.length_a   1.000
_cell.length_b   1.000
_cell.length_c   1.000
_cell.angle_alpha   90.00
_cell.angle_beta   90.00
_cell.angle_gamma   90.00
#
_symmetry.space_group_name_H-M   'P 1'
#
loop_
_entity.id
_entity.type
_entity.pdbx_description
1 polymer ?
#
loop_
_entity_poly.entity_id
_entity_poly.type
_entity_poly.pdbx_seq_one_letter_code
_entity_poly.pdbx_strand_id
1 'polypeptide(L)' 'MVGIDQSGRVLEMVVLVFDSGGELLIHAMKARPQFLDELT' A
#
# COMPACT_ATOMS: atom_id res chain seq x y z
N MET A 1 4.33 0.37 -1.38
CA MET A 1 3.53 1.57 -1.05
C MET A 1 2.58 1.23 0.10
N VAL A 2 2.22 2.18 0.96
CA VAL A 2 1.20 1.98 1.99
C VAL A 2 -0.03 2.82 1.62
N GLY A 3 -1.22 2.23 1.73
CA GLY A 3 -2.49 2.88 1.43
C GLY A 3 -3.55 2.58 2.48
N ILE A 4 -4.71 3.22 2.37
CA ILE A 4 -5.87 3.01 3.25
C ILE A 4 -7.07 2.70 2.38
N ASP A 5 -7.82 1.65 2.73
CA ASP A 5 -9.07 1.32 2.05
C ASP A 5 -10.29 2.08 2.61
N GLN A 6 -11.45 1.90 1.98
CA GLN A 6 -12.69 2.55 2.38
C GLN A 6 -13.17 2.18 3.79
N SER A 7 -12.67 1.09 4.36
CA SER A 7 -12.96 0.67 5.74
C SER A 7 -11.94 1.20 6.74
N GLY A 8 -10.99 2.04 6.31
CA GLY A 8 -9.94 2.61 7.15
C GLY A 8 -8.81 1.64 7.47
N ARG A 9 -8.72 0.49 6.78
CA ARG A 9 -7.66 -0.50 7.02
C ARG A 9 -6.41 -0.08 6.26
N VAL A 10 -5.27 -0.16 6.95
CA VAL A 10 -3.95 0.07 6.34
C VAL A 10 -3.58 -1.15 5.49
N LEU A 11 -3.23 -0.89 4.23
CA LEU A 11 -2.85 -1.89 3.25
C LEU A 11 -1.41 -1.67 2.81
N GLU A 12 -0.67 -2.77 2.69
CA GLU A 12 0.58 -2.81 1.97
C GLU A 12 0.29 -3.14 0.50
N MET A 13 0.83 -2.33 -0.40
CA MET A 13 0.56 -2.38 -1.83
C MET A 13 1.84 -2.65 -2.62
N VAL A 14 1.76 -3.64 -3.51
CA VAL A 14 2.77 -3.97 -4.52
C VAL A 14 2.37 -3.29 -5.82
N VAL A 15 3.17 -2.32 -6.24
CA VAL A 15 2.93 -1.50 -7.42
C VAL A 15 4.09 -1.68 -8.39
N LEU A 16 3.77 -1.89 -9.66
CA LEU A 16 4.74 -1.74 -10.74
C LEU A 16 4.74 -0.27 -11.18
N VAL A 17 5.91 0.35 -11.12
CA VAL A 17 6.13 1.70 -11.65
C VAL A 17 6.75 1.56 -13.03
N PHE A 18 6.11 2.12 -14.05
CA PHE A 18 6.63 2.14 -15.42
C PHE A 18 7.61 3.29 -15.58
N ASP A 19 8.55 3.17 -16.53
CA ASP A 19 9.49 4.24 -16.86
C ASP A 19 8.79 5.52 -17.37
N SER A 20 7.55 5.40 -17.87
CA SER A 20 6.70 6.53 -18.24
C SER A 20 6.09 7.28 -17.04
N GLY A 21 6.33 6.82 -15.81
CA GLY A 21 5.77 7.37 -14.58
C GLY A 21 4.36 6.88 -14.25
N GLY A 22 3.76 6.01 -15.07
CA GLY A 22 2.51 5.34 -14.74
C GLY A 22 2.71 4.28 -13.65
N GLU A 23 1.63 3.94 -12.95
CA GLU A 23 1.62 2.90 -11.92
C GLU A 23 0.53 1.86 -12.19
N LEU A 24 0.86 0.58 -11.96
CA LEU A 24 -0.10 -0.51 -11.97
C LEU A 24 -0.09 -1.21 -10.61
N LEU A 25 -1.24 -1.20 -9.93
CA LEU A 25 -1.44 -1.97 -8.72
C LEU A 25 -1.54 -3.46 -9.07
N ILE A 26 -0.61 -4.27 -8.56
CA ILE A 26 -0.59 -5.72 -8.76
C ILE A 26 -1.28 -6.43 -7.60
N HIS A 27 -1.02 -5.97 -6.37
CA HIS A 27 -1.58 -6.60 -5.18
C HIS A 27 -1.72 -5.61 -4.03
N ALA A 28 -2.77 -5.78 -3.21
CA ALA A 28 -2.98 -5.06 -1.97
C ALA A 28 -3.36 -6.06 -0.87
N MET A 29 -2.66 -5.99 0.25
CA MET A 29 -2.81 -6.91 1.38
C MET A 29 -2.82 -6.14 2.69
N LYS A 30 -3.31 -6.76 3.78
CA LYS A 30 -3.24 -6.14 5.11
C LYS A 30 -1.78 -5.74 5.41
N ALA A 31 -1.57 -4.51 5.85
CA ALA A 31 -0.23 -4.04 6.16
C ALA A 31 0.41 -4.85 7.30
N ARG A 32 1.73 -5.08 7.16
CA ARG A 32 2.55 -5.71 8.21
C ARG A 32 2.65 -4.79 9.45
N PRO A 33 2.81 -5.35 10.67
CA PRO A 33 2.78 -4.58 11.91
C PRO A 33 3.71 -3.35 11.95
N GLN A 34 4.90 -3.46 11.37
CA GLN A 34 5.87 -2.36 11.29
C GLN A 34 5.33 -1.06 10.67
N PHE A 35 4.33 -1.15 9.78
CA PHE A 35 3.70 0.03 9.15
C PHE A 35 2.56 0.61 9.98
N LEU A 36 2.13 -0.10 11.03
CA LEU A 36 1.10 0.35 11.98
C LEU A 36 1.74 1.09 13.15
N ASP A 37 2.95 0.70 13.53
CA ASP A 37 3.69 1.32 14.63
C ASP A 37 4.03 2.81 14.34
N GLU A 38 4.05 3.22 13.07
CA GLU A 38 4.21 4.61 12.64
C GLU A 38 2.94 5.47 12.82
N LEU A 39 1.80 4.86 13.18
CA LEU A 39 0.51 5.54 13.33
C LEU A 39 0.14 5.82 14.80
N THR A 40 0.99 5.42 15.75
CA THR A 40 0.86 5.65 17.20
C THR A 40 1.75 6.77 17.70
#